data_AF-A0A8T4FEI0-F1
#
_entry.id   AF-A0A8T4FEI0-F1
#
_cell.length_a   1.000
_cell.length_b   1.000
_cell.length_c   1.000
_cell.angle_alpha   90.00
_cell.angle_beta   90.00
_cell.angle_gamma   90.00
#
_symmetry.space_group_name_H-M   'P 1'
#
loop_
_entity.id
_entity.type
_entity.pdbx_description
1 polymer ?
#
loop_
_entity_poly.entity_id
_entity_poly.type
_entity_poly.pdbx_seq_one_letter_code
_entity_poly.pdbx_strand_id
1 'polypeptide(L)'
;MAMDQDVNSATFMLHLGTTLPFWDRAVRIQLSRIQPLQDWVVRVNAAAKRLESGTGSSEDEALIGEAKDVVARRSMADIDPFPYGMQIRIDGVFLLLAIRSILTMADRIVTQLEPLGKAGEAIAARDAFTSRYGLVKDLRDVVIHYDEYVVGQGRRRDLIVDPNQGAGVTDDVDGYLIFAWAGHRIRLVDAAKEALVLSESLARMFGKAVFGTR
;
A
#
# COMPACT_ATOMS: atom_id res chain seq x y z
N MET A 1 17.68 31.80 16.68
CA MET A 1 19.04 32.22 16.27
C MET A 1 19.45 31.41 15.04
N ALA A 2 20.39 31.90 14.21
CA ALA A 2 20.90 31.15 13.05
C ALA A 2 21.42 29.74 13.43
N MET A 3 22.02 29.62 14.62
CA MET A 3 22.52 28.35 15.18
C MET A 3 21.42 27.30 15.45
N ASP A 4 20.20 27.73 15.82
CA ASP A 4 19.06 26.81 16.00
C ASP A 4 18.57 26.25 14.65
N GLN A 5 18.72 27.06 13.60
CA GLN A 5 18.32 26.71 12.25
C GLN A 5 19.28 25.68 11.64
N ASP A 6 20.59 25.83 11.88
CA ASP A 6 21.62 24.88 11.44
C ASP A 6 21.51 23.54 12.17
N VAL A 7 21.28 23.55 13.50
CA VAL A 7 21.08 22.32 14.29
C VAL A 7 19.78 21.61 13.89
N ASN A 8 18.70 22.34 13.64
CA ASN A 8 17.45 21.76 13.15
C ASN A 8 17.62 21.17 11.75
N SER A 9 18.35 21.86 10.86
CA SER A 9 18.68 21.36 9.53
C SER A 9 19.49 20.06 9.62
N ALA A 10 20.56 20.02 10.41
CA ALA A 10 21.40 18.83 10.59
C ALA A 10 20.65 17.64 11.21
N THR A 11 19.81 17.89 12.24
CA THR A 11 19.00 16.85 12.89
C THR A 11 17.95 16.29 11.94
N PHE A 12 17.34 17.16 11.13
CA PHE A 12 16.40 16.75 10.10
C PHE A 12 17.06 15.89 9.02
N MET A 13 18.28 16.26 8.61
CA MET A 13 19.06 15.47 7.65
C MET A 13 19.38 14.08 8.19
N LEU A 14 19.75 13.96 9.47
CA LEU A 14 19.96 12.66 10.12
C LEU A 14 18.67 11.85 10.20
N HIS A 15 17.56 12.48 10.56
CA HIS A 15 16.27 11.80 10.70
C HIS A 15 15.76 11.28 9.34
N LEU A 16 15.75 12.11 8.31
CA LEU A 16 15.29 11.70 6.98
C LEU A 16 16.27 10.77 6.26
N GLY A 17 17.58 11.03 6.36
CA GLY A 17 18.62 10.22 5.75
C GLY A 17 18.65 8.78 6.27
N THR A 18 18.13 8.53 7.47
CA THR A 18 18.05 7.18 8.06
C THR A 18 16.66 6.56 7.95
N THR A 19 15.59 7.35 8.03
CA THR A 19 14.21 6.83 8.02
C THR A 19 13.63 6.62 6.62
N LEU A 20 13.96 7.47 5.63
CA LEU A 20 13.44 7.31 4.26
C LEU A 20 13.90 6.00 3.61
N PRO A 21 15.19 5.61 3.66
CA PRO A 21 15.64 4.33 3.09
C PRO A 21 15.04 3.11 3.78
N PHE A 22 14.76 3.20 5.09
CA PHE A 22 14.11 2.12 5.83
C PHE A 22 12.70 1.85 5.30
N TRP A 23 11.88 2.89 5.16
CA TRP A 23 10.51 2.74 4.66
C TRP A 23 10.46 2.40 3.17
N ASP A 24 11.39 2.92 2.36
CA ASP A 24 11.58 2.48 0.98
C ASP A 24 11.82 0.97 0.90
N ARG A 25 12.75 0.46 1.72
CA ARG A 25 13.05 -0.98 1.79
C ARG A 25 11.85 -1.78 2.26
N ALA A 26 11.09 -1.28 3.24
CA ALA A 26 9.87 -1.93 3.70
C ALA A 26 8.83 -2.05 2.57
N VAL A 27 8.59 -0.98 1.80
CA VAL A 27 7.71 -1.03 0.62
C VAL A 27 8.20 -2.06 -0.39
N ARG A 28 9.51 -2.09 -0.71
CA ARG A 28 10.08 -3.08 -1.66
C ARG A 28 9.89 -4.52 -1.18
N ILE A 29 10.10 -4.78 0.11
CA ILE A 29 9.90 -6.12 0.69
C ILE A 29 8.44 -6.53 0.56
N GLN A 30 7.49 -5.68 0.97
CA GLN A 30 6.07 -6.04 0.88
C GLN A 30 5.60 -6.17 -0.58
N LEU A 31 6.07 -5.29 -1.47
CA LEU A 31 5.80 -5.39 -2.89
C LEU A 31 6.30 -6.74 -3.47
N SER A 32 7.49 -7.19 -3.08
CA SER A 32 8.03 -8.49 -3.55
C SER A 32 7.20 -9.71 -3.11
N ARG A 33 6.44 -9.58 -2.02
CA ARG A 33 5.54 -10.63 -1.51
C ARG A 33 4.15 -10.57 -2.15
N ILE A 34 3.65 -9.37 -2.40
CA ILE A 34 2.29 -9.12 -2.90
C ILE A 34 2.21 -9.20 -4.43
N GLN A 35 3.22 -8.70 -5.15
CA GLN A 35 3.24 -8.65 -6.62
C GLN A 35 3.01 -10.03 -7.27
N PRO A 36 3.70 -11.13 -6.86
CA PRO A 36 3.49 -12.43 -7.49
C PRO A 36 2.05 -12.93 -7.35
N LEU A 37 1.39 -12.62 -6.23
CA LEU A 37 -0.01 -12.95 -6.01
C LEU A 37 -0.90 -12.13 -6.94
N GLN A 38 -0.68 -10.81 -7.05
CA GLN A 38 -1.45 -9.97 -7.98
C GLN A 38 -1.28 -10.46 -9.43
N ASP A 39 -0.07 -10.78 -9.86
CA ASP A 39 0.20 -11.27 -11.22
C ASP A 39 -0.53 -12.58 -11.49
N TRP A 40 -0.65 -13.45 -10.47
CA TRP A 40 -1.44 -14.65 -10.57
C TRP A 40 -2.95 -14.37 -10.65
N VAL A 41 -3.50 -13.53 -9.77
CA VAL A 41 -4.93 -13.17 -9.75
C VAL A 41 -5.36 -12.51 -11.06
N VAL A 42 -4.59 -11.54 -11.56
CA VAL A 42 -4.86 -10.88 -12.85
C VAL A 42 -4.89 -11.89 -14.00
N ARG A 43 -3.98 -12.87 -14.02
CA ARG A 43 -3.97 -13.94 -15.03
C ARG A 43 -5.21 -14.83 -14.94
N VAL A 44 -5.59 -15.23 -13.73
CA VAL A 44 -6.81 -16.05 -13.49
C VAL A 44 -8.06 -15.28 -13.93
N ASN A 45 -8.20 -14.00 -13.57
CA ASN A 45 -9.34 -13.18 -13.97
C ASN A 45 -9.39 -12.94 -15.48
N ALA A 46 -8.24 -12.75 -16.13
CA ALA A 46 -8.19 -12.65 -17.59
C ALA A 46 -8.60 -13.95 -18.27
N ALA A 47 -8.20 -15.12 -17.73
CA ALA A 47 -8.62 -16.43 -18.22
C ALA A 47 -10.13 -16.65 -18.04
N ALA A 48 -10.69 -16.27 -16.90
CA ALA A 48 -12.13 -16.34 -16.64
C ALA A 48 -12.92 -15.50 -17.66
N LYS A 49 -12.52 -14.24 -17.89
CA LYS A 49 -13.14 -13.37 -18.90
C LYS A 49 -13.06 -13.94 -20.32
N ARG A 50 -11.96 -14.62 -20.68
CA ARG A 50 -11.84 -15.30 -21.99
C ARG A 50 -12.81 -16.48 -22.12
N LEU A 51 -12.94 -17.31 -21.10
CA LEU A 51 -13.88 -18.43 -21.11
C LEU A 51 -15.33 -17.94 -21.16
N GLU A 52 -15.68 -16.91 -20.39
CA GLU A 52 -17.02 -16.30 -20.40
C GLU A 52 -17.39 -15.71 -21.77
N SER A 53 -16.40 -15.16 -22.49
CA SER A 53 -16.58 -14.59 -23.83
C SER A 53 -16.49 -15.62 -24.97
N GLY A 54 -16.32 -16.91 -24.66
CA GLY A 54 -16.20 -17.98 -25.66
C GLY A 54 -14.90 -18.00 -26.45
N THR A 55 -13.87 -17.26 -25.99
CA THR A 55 -12.53 -17.20 -26.60
C THR A 55 -11.47 -17.94 -25.78
N GLY A 56 -11.90 -18.64 -24.72
CA GLY A 56 -11.00 -19.35 -23.81
C GLY A 56 -10.47 -20.67 -24.38
N SER A 57 -9.37 -21.10 -23.79
CA SER A 57 -8.61 -22.30 -24.16
C SER A 57 -8.65 -23.36 -23.06
N SER A 58 -8.22 -24.59 -23.37
CA SER A 58 -8.01 -25.65 -22.37
C SER A 58 -6.97 -25.27 -21.30
N GLU A 59 -6.01 -24.42 -21.64
CA GLU A 59 -5.04 -23.86 -20.68
C GLU A 59 -5.72 -22.89 -19.69
N ASP A 60 -6.69 -22.09 -20.16
CA ASP A 60 -7.48 -21.21 -19.31
C ASP A 60 -8.35 -22.00 -18.33
N GLU A 61 -8.93 -23.12 -18.78
CA GLU A 61 -9.71 -24.03 -17.91
C GLU A 61 -8.85 -24.67 -16.82
N ALA A 62 -7.65 -25.14 -17.18
CA ALA A 62 -6.69 -25.71 -16.24
C ALA A 62 -6.24 -24.69 -15.18
N LEU A 63 -5.93 -23.46 -15.61
CA LEU A 63 -5.51 -22.37 -14.72
C LEU A 63 -6.61 -22.00 -13.70
N ILE A 64 -7.88 -21.94 -14.13
CA ILE A 64 -9.00 -21.69 -13.22
C ILE A 64 -9.25 -22.88 -12.30
N GLY A 65 -9.09 -24.11 -12.79
CA GLY A 65 -9.17 -25.32 -11.97
C GLY A 65 -8.17 -25.30 -10.82
N GLU A 66 -6.90 -24.98 -11.10
CA GLU A 66 -5.87 -24.82 -10.07
C GLU A 66 -6.22 -23.71 -9.06
N ALA A 67 -6.75 -22.58 -9.54
CA ALA A 67 -7.17 -21.48 -8.67
C ALA A 67 -8.33 -21.87 -7.75
N LYS A 68 -9.33 -22.60 -8.26
CA LYS A 68 -10.45 -23.11 -7.45
C LYS A 68 -9.98 -24.05 -6.35
N ASP A 69 -9.02 -24.93 -6.64
CA ASP A 69 -8.45 -25.82 -5.63
C ASP A 69 -7.66 -25.05 -4.55
N VAL A 70 -6.92 -24.01 -4.96
CA VAL A 70 -6.19 -23.13 -4.04
C VAL A 70 -7.14 -22.32 -3.16
N VAL A 71 -8.22 -21.77 -3.74
CA VAL A 71 -9.24 -21.00 -3.00
C VAL A 71 -10.07 -21.91 -2.09
N ALA A 72 -10.48 -23.09 -2.56
CA ALA A 72 -11.23 -24.06 -1.76
C ALA A 72 -10.42 -24.56 -0.55
N ARG A 73 -9.13 -24.88 -0.73
CA ARG A 73 -8.24 -25.26 0.38
C ARG A 73 -8.03 -24.13 1.40
N ARG A 74 -8.21 -22.86 0.99
CA ARG A 74 -8.12 -21.68 1.86
C ARG A 74 -9.44 -21.34 2.55
N SER A 75 -10.57 -21.56 1.88
CA SER A 75 -11.93 -21.28 2.36
C SER A 75 -12.44 -22.28 3.41
N MET A 76 -11.95 -23.52 3.40
CA MET A 76 -12.38 -24.54 4.37
C MET A 76 -11.93 -24.26 5.82
N ALA A 77 -11.17 -23.19 6.06
CA ALA A 77 -10.63 -22.87 7.38
C ALA A 77 -11.46 -21.84 8.19
N ASP A 78 -12.38 -21.05 7.61
CA ASP A 78 -13.40 -20.27 8.35
C ASP A 78 -14.20 -19.35 7.40
N ILE A 79 -15.39 -18.93 7.86
CA ILE A 79 -16.29 -17.92 7.28
C ILE A 79 -15.57 -16.56 7.24
N ASP A 80 -14.71 -16.37 6.24
CA ASP A 80 -13.93 -15.15 6.09
C ASP A 80 -14.35 -14.40 4.80
N PRO A 81 -14.82 -13.15 4.88
CA PRO A 81 -15.21 -12.37 3.71
C PRO A 81 -14.03 -12.00 2.81
N PHE A 82 -12.78 -12.27 3.24
CA PHE A 82 -11.58 -12.00 2.46
C PHE A 82 -10.97 -13.31 1.91
N PRO A 83 -10.82 -13.44 0.58
CA PRO A 83 -10.39 -14.68 -0.07
C PRO A 83 -8.89 -14.99 0.15
N TYR A 84 -8.12 -14.03 0.65
CA TYR A 84 -6.68 -14.18 0.88
C TYR A 84 -6.37 -14.49 2.34
N GLY A 85 -5.42 -15.39 2.56
CA GLY A 85 -4.99 -15.82 3.90
C GLY A 85 -4.40 -14.69 4.74
N MET A 86 -4.32 -14.92 6.06
CA MET A 86 -3.89 -13.93 7.06
C MET A 86 -2.55 -13.26 6.74
N GLN A 87 -1.57 -14.02 6.22
CA GLN A 87 -0.25 -13.49 5.86
C GLN A 87 -0.33 -12.34 4.84
N ILE A 88 -1.16 -12.48 3.80
CA ILE A 88 -1.31 -11.46 2.75
C ILE A 88 -1.96 -10.20 3.31
N ARG A 89 -2.88 -10.35 4.27
CA ARG A 89 -3.48 -9.19 4.95
C ARG A 89 -2.44 -8.45 5.77
N ILE A 90 -1.62 -9.18 6.53
CA ILE A 90 -0.51 -8.61 7.29
C ILE A 90 0.46 -7.88 6.37
N ASP A 91 0.88 -8.49 5.27
CA ASP A 91 1.78 -7.87 4.29
C ASP A 91 1.15 -6.60 3.67
N GLY A 92 -0.16 -6.63 3.35
CA GLY A 92 -0.91 -5.48 2.84
C GLY A 92 -1.00 -4.32 3.83
N VAL A 93 -1.22 -4.61 5.11
CA VAL A 93 -1.22 -3.59 6.19
C VAL A 93 0.16 -2.97 6.33
N PHE A 94 1.21 -3.79 6.44
CA PHE A 94 2.58 -3.29 6.57
C PHE A 94 2.98 -2.45 5.37
N LEU A 95 2.52 -2.81 4.16
CA LEU A 95 2.71 -2.00 2.97
C LEU A 95 2.09 -0.61 3.13
N LEU A 96 0.81 -0.52 3.54
CA LEU A 96 0.15 0.77 3.71
C LEU A 96 0.77 1.61 4.82
N LEU A 97 1.22 1.00 5.92
CA LEU A 97 1.96 1.69 6.99
C LEU A 97 3.29 2.26 6.49
N ALA A 98 4.02 1.51 5.67
CA ALA A 98 5.26 1.98 5.06
C ALA A 98 5.01 3.14 4.10
N ILE A 99 3.98 3.04 3.25
CA ILE A 99 3.55 4.11 2.33
C ILE A 99 3.16 5.38 3.09
N ARG A 100 2.32 5.25 4.14
CA ARG A 100 1.92 6.39 4.99
C ARG A 100 3.13 7.04 5.66
N SER A 101 4.13 6.25 6.04
CA SER A 101 5.37 6.78 6.63
C SER A 101 6.17 7.58 5.61
N ILE A 102 6.29 7.11 4.36
CA ILE A 102 6.89 7.87 3.25
C ILE A 102 6.16 9.19 3.02
N LEU A 103 4.83 9.15 3.01
CA LEU A 103 4.01 10.34 2.83
C LEU A 103 4.13 11.34 4.00
N THR A 104 4.22 10.84 5.24
CA THR A 104 4.48 11.66 6.42
C THR A 104 5.85 12.35 6.33
N MET A 105 6.86 11.65 5.79
CA MET A 105 8.17 12.26 5.52
C MET A 105 8.07 13.32 4.43
N ALA A 106 7.32 13.08 3.35
CA ALA A 106 7.07 14.08 2.31
C ALA A 106 6.44 15.36 2.88
N ASP A 107 5.41 15.23 3.72
CA ASP A 107 4.76 16.36 4.39
C ASP A 107 5.77 17.15 5.25
N ARG A 108 6.60 16.45 6.04
CA ARG A 108 7.64 17.10 6.86
C ARG A 108 8.68 17.83 6.01
N ILE A 109 9.07 17.26 4.88
CA ILE A 109 9.98 17.89 3.91
C ILE A 109 9.38 19.19 3.37
N VAL A 110 8.11 19.16 2.97
CA VAL A 110 7.40 20.36 2.51
C VAL A 110 7.40 21.43 3.59
N THR A 111 6.94 21.12 4.81
CA THR A 111 6.86 22.07 5.92
C THR A 111 8.22 22.71 6.25
N GLN A 112 9.32 21.97 6.11
CA GLN A 112 10.65 22.52 6.39
C GLN A 112 11.25 23.33 5.24
N LEU A 113 10.92 23.01 3.99
CA LEU A 113 11.40 23.75 2.83
C LEU A 113 10.55 25.00 2.51
N GLU A 114 9.32 25.07 3.03
CA GLU A 114 8.40 26.18 2.83
C GLU A 114 8.98 27.55 3.25
N PRO A 115 9.53 27.72 4.48
CA PRO A 115 10.14 28.98 4.89
C PRO A 115 11.35 29.40 4.06
N LEU A 116 11.96 28.46 3.33
CA LEU A 116 13.13 28.70 2.47
C LEU A 116 12.75 29.02 1.03
N GLY A 117 11.46 28.99 0.67
CA GLY A 117 10.99 29.16 -0.71
C GLY A 117 11.41 28.01 -1.65
N LYS A 118 11.80 26.85 -1.10
CA LYS A 118 12.34 25.70 -1.86
C LYS A 118 11.42 24.47 -1.88
N ALA A 119 10.18 24.61 -1.42
CA ALA A 119 9.25 23.48 -1.28
C ALA A 119 8.62 22.99 -2.60
N GLY A 120 8.74 23.75 -3.71
CA GLY A 120 7.98 23.49 -4.94
C GLY A 120 8.12 22.06 -5.49
N GLU A 121 9.34 21.54 -5.58
CA GLU A 121 9.58 20.16 -6.04
C GLU A 121 8.98 19.11 -5.09
N ALA A 122 9.11 19.32 -3.78
CA ALA A 122 8.57 18.40 -2.77
C ALA A 122 7.03 18.41 -2.74
N ILE A 123 6.42 19.58 -2.91
CA ILE A 123 4.96 19.75 -3.04
C ILE A 123 4.47 18.99 -4.26
N ALA A 124 5.10 19.19 -5.42
CA ALA A 124 4.70 18.52 -6.66
C ALA A 124 4.79 16.99 -6.55
N ALA A 125 5.86 16.46 -5.96
CA ALA A 125 6.03 15.02 -5.76
C ALA A 125 4.98 14.46 -4.78
N ARG A 126 4.74 15.15 -3.65
CA ARG A 126 3.68 14.78 -2.70
C ARG A 126 2.32 14.77 -3.37
N ASP A 127 1.97 15.83 -4.10
CA ASP A 127 0.66 16.01 -4.71
C ASP A 127 0.39 15.00 -5.84
N ALA A 128 1.42 14.64 -6.60
CA ALA A 128 1.36 13.57 -7.59
C ALA A 128 0.96 12.22 -6.98
N PHE A 129 1.40 11.94 -5.75
CA PHE A 129 0.98 10.75 -4.99
C PHE A 129 -0.41 10.92 -4.37
N THR A 130 -0.65 12.01 -3.65
CA THR A 130 -1.90 12.20 -2.87
C THR A 130 -3.13 12.40 -3.73
N SER A 131 -2.97 12.90 -4.96
CA SER A 131 -4.08 13.01 -5.92
C SER A 131 -4.76 11.66 -6.20
N ARG A 132 -4.03 10.54 -6.07
CA ARG A 132 -4.53 9.19 -6.31
C ARG A 132 -4.64 8.35 -5.04
N TYR A 133 -3.72 8.53 -4.10
CA TYR A 133 -3.58 7.66 -2.92
C TYR A 133 -3.60 8.43 -1.60
N GLY A 134 -4.07 9.68 -1.58
CA GLY A 134 -4.10 10.54 -0.39
C GLY A 134 -4.91 9.96 0.78
N LEU A 135 -5.91 9.13 0.48
CA LEU A 135 -6.73 8.40 1.47
C LEU A 135 -5.89 7.47 2.36
N VAL A 136 -4.66 7.11 1.99
CA VAL A 136 -3.77 6.32 2.86
C VAL A 136 -3.46 7.04 4.18
N LYS A 137 -3.62 8.38 4.24
CA LYS A 137 -3.52 9.17 5.48
C LYS A 137 -4.68 8.89 6.44
N ASP A 138 -5.83 8.49 5.93
CA ASP A 138 -7.04 8.19 6.70
C ASP A 138 -7.00 6.79 7.30
N LEU A 139 -6.06 5.96 6.85
CA LEU A 139 -5.65 4.78 7.59
C LEU A 139 -4.99 5.25 8.89
N ARG A 140 -5.82 5.42 9.92
CA ARG A 140 -5.37 5.72 11.29
C ARG A 140 -4.33 4.69 11.71
N ASP A 141 -3.61 4.96 12.79
CA ASP A 141 -2.94 3.91 13.55
C ASP A 141 -4.03 3.02 14.15
N VAL A 142 -4.69 2.28 13.26
CA VAL A 142 -5.33 1.03 13.55
C VAL A 142 -4.14 0.21 13.99
N VAL A 143 -3.81 0.29 15.28
CA VAL A 143 -3.51 -0.93 16.00
C VAL A 143 -4.57 -1.85 15.49
N ILE A 144 -4.21 -2.79 14.61
CA ILE A 144 -5.12 -3.83 14.17
C ILE A 144 -5.25 -4.66 15.42
N HIS A 145 -6.09 -4.12 16.28
CA HIS A 145 -6.84 -4.84 17.22
C HIS A 145 -7.70 -5.70 16.31
N TYR A 146 -7.15 -6.85 15.92
CA TYR A 146 -7.98 -7.98 15.54
C TYR A 146 -9.03 -8.23 16.64
N ASP A 147 -8.80 -7.70 17.85
CA ASP A 147 -9.72 -7.52 18.96
C ASP A 147 -10.65 -6.29 18.94
N GLU A 148 -10.53 -5.22 18.15
CA GLU A 148 -11.50 -4.09 18.17
C GLU A 148 -12.71 -4.35 17.28
N TYR A 149 -12.59 -5.27 16.32
CA TYR A 149 -13.76 -6.01 15.83
C TYR A 149 -14.30 -7.04 16.85
N VAL A 150 -13.56 -7.31 17.94
CA VAL A 150 -13.96 -8.15 19.09
C VAL A 150 -14.45 -7.33 20.29
N VAL A 151 -14.20 -6.02 20.37
CA VAL A 151 -14.81 -5.12 21.38
C VAL A 151 -16.30 -4.93 21.09
N GLY A 152 -16.74 -5.19 19.85
CA GLY A 152 -18.14 -5.46 19.50
C GLY A 152 -18.63 -6.88 19.82
N GLN A 153 -17.89 -7.64 20.65
CA GLN A 153 -18.14 -9.05 21.00
C GLN A 153 -18.48 -9.95 19.80
N GLY A 154 -17.65 -10.02 18.76
CA GLY A 154 -17.70 -11.13 17.78
C GLY A 154 -19.07 -11.47 17.15
N ARG A 155 -20.05 -10.55 17.18
CA ARG A 155 -21.46 -10.80 16.84
C ARG A 155 -21.89 -10.20 15.49
N ARG A 156 -20.93 -9.74 14.66
CA ARG A 156 -21.22 -9.07 13.39
C ARG A 156 -20.27 -9.42 12.24
N ARG A 157 -19.44 -10.46 12.36
CA ARG A 157 -18.59 -10.91 11.21
C ARG A 157 -19.47 -11.42 10.07
N ASP A 158 -20.54 -12.08 10.46
CA ASP A 158 -21.69 -12.55 9.71
C ASP A 158 -22.57 -11.44 9.08
N LEU A 159 -22.28 -10.16 9.32
CA LEU A 159 -22.99 -9.01 8.71
C LEU A 159 -22.16 -8.25 7.66
N ILE A 160 -20.90 -8.62 7.42
CA ILE A 160 -20.11 -8.02 6.33
C ILE A 160 -20.62 -8.62 5.01
N VAL A 161 -21.64 -8.00 4.44
CA VAL A 161 -22.20 -8.36 3.12
C VAL A 161 -21.28 -7.88 1.99
N ASP A 162 -20.56 -6.79 2.22
CA ASP A 162 -19.60 -6.20 1.28
C ASP A 162 -18.18 -6.27 1.86
N PRO A 163 -17.27 -7.08 1.27
CA PRO A 163 -15.87 -7.16 1.68
C PRO A 163 -15.15 -5.80 1.68
N ASN A 164 -15.66 -4.80 0.94
CA ASN A 164 -15.10 -3.46 0.91
C ASN A 164 -15.41 -2.61 2.16
N GLN A 165 -16.30 -3.09 3.03
CA GLN A 165 -16.63 -2.44 4.30
C GLN A 165 -15.77 -2.93 5.47
N GLY A 166 -15.15 -4.11 5.35
CA GLY A 166 -14.19 -4.66 6.31
C GLY A 166 -12.77 -4.13 6.08
N ALA A 167 -11.88 -4.38 7.04
CA ALA A 167 -10.44 -4.12 6.88
C ALA A 167 -9.73 -5.40 6.40
N GLY A 168 -9.21 -5.39 5.16
CA GLY A 168 -8.54 -6.57 4.61
C GLY A 168 -8.13 -6.45 3.15
N VAL A 169 -7.56 -7.53 2.62
CA VAL A 169 -7.13 -7.63 1.23
C VAL A 169 -8.18 -8.41 0.45
N THR A 170 -8.59 -7.84 -0.68
CA THR A 170 -9.45 -8.46 -1.69
C THR A 170 -8.95 -8.06 -3.08
N ASP A 171 -9.66 -8.39 -4.15
CA ASP A 171 -9.37 -7.95 -5.51
C ASP A 171 -10.52 -7.13 -6.11
N ASP A 172 -10.20 -6.26 -7.07
CA ASP A 172 -11.19 -5.54 -7.87
C ASP A 172 -11.66 -6.35 -9.08
N VAL A 173 -12.57 -5.78 -9.87
CA VAL A 173 -13.16 -6.42 -11.07
C VAL A 173 -12.15 -6.83 -12.15
N ASP A 174 -10.92 -6.31 -12.08
CA ASP A 174 -9.83 -6.63 -12.99
C ASP A 174 -8.77 -7.54 -12.34
N GLY A 175 -8.97 -7.96 -11.10
CA GLY A 175 -8.06 -8.82 -10.35
C GLY A 175 -6.88 -8.09 -9.71
N TYR A 176 -6.91 -6.75 -9.67
CA TYR A 176 -5.89 -6.02 -8.93
C TYR A 176 -6.14 -6.17 -7.43
N LEU A 177 -5.09 -6.51 -6.69
CA LEU A 177 -5.19 -6.62 -5.24
C LEU A 177 -5.43 -5.24 -4.65
N ILE A 178 -6.53 -5.13 -3.91
CA ILE A 178 -6.90 -3.95 -3.16
C ILE A 178 -6.84 -4.23 -1.67
N PHE A 179 -6.45 -3.22 -0.91
CA PHE A 179 -6.74 -3.17 0.52
C PHE A 179 -7.99 -2.32 0.71
N ALA A 180 -9.00 -2.88 1.36
CA ALA A 180 -10.23 -2.20 1.71
C ALA A 180 -10.28 -1.92 3.21
N TRP A 181 -10.85 -0.78 3.59
CA TRP A 181 -11.15 -0.44 4.98
C TRP A 181 -12.25 0.62 5.03
N ALA A 182 -13.32 0.38 5.81
CA ALA A 182 -14.38 1.36 6.06
C ALA A 182 -14.95 2.03 4.79
N GLY A 183 -15.07 1.30 3.67
CA GLY A 183 -15.55 1.83 2.38
C GLY A 183 -14.48 2.48 1.50
N HIS A 184 -13.25 2.62 1.99
CA HIS A 184 -12.09 3.01 1.19
C HIS A 184 -11.44 1.80 0.54
N ARG A 185 -10.76 2.04 -0.59
CA ARG A 185 -9.99 1.02 -1.31
C ARG A 185 -8.74 1.61 -1.93
N ILE A 186 -7.63 0.87 -1.87
CA ILE A 186 -6.38 1.21 -2.54
C ILE A 186 -5.84 -0.03 -3.24
N ARG A 187 -5.48 0.11 -4.52
CA ARG A 187 -4.69 -0.90 -5.25
C ARG A 187 -3.29 -0.98 -4.66
N LEU A 188 -2.97 -2.11 -4.04
CA LEU A 188 -1.77 -2.29 -3.23
C LEU A 188 -0.49 -2.12 -4.06
N VAL A 189 -0.40 -2.82 -5.18
CA VAL A 189 0.80 -2.80 -6.04
C VAL A 189 1.01 -1.44 -6.68
N ASP A 190 -0.05 -0.80 -7.16
CA ASP A 190 0.06 0.52 -7.81
C ASP A 190 0.49 1.58 -6.79
N ALA A 191 -0.13 1.58 -5.61
CA ALA A 191 0.26 2.48 -4.52
C ALA A 191 1.71 2.24 -4.07
N ALA A 192 2.17 0.98 -4.02
CA ALA A 192 3.55 0.66 -3.68
C ALA A 192 4.54 1.25 -4.71
N LYS A 193 4.28 1.06 -6.01
CA LYS A 193 5.12 1.58 -7.09
C LYS A 193 5.19 3.11 -7.05
N GLU A 194 4.06 3.77 -6.87
CA GLU A 194 3.98 5.22 -6.79
C GLU A 194 4.65 5.77 -5.51
N ALA A 195 4.58 5.03 -4.40
CA ALA A 195 5.30 5.38 -3.18
C ALA A 195 6.82 5.26 -3.34
N LEU A 196 7.31 4.29 -4.12
CA LEU A 196 8.74 4.19 -4.47
C LEU A 196 9.17 5.36 -5.37
N VAL A 197 8.35 5.78 -6.33
CA VAL A 197 8.61 6.98 -7.14
C VAL A 197 8.68 8.23 -6.28
N LEU A 198 7.75 8.38 -5.31
CA LEU A 198 7.79 9.45 -4.32
C LEU A 198 9.09 9.39 -3.50
N SER A 199 9.42 8.23 -2.94
CA SER A 199 10.64 8.00 -2.16
C SER A 199 11.91 8.38 -2.93
N GLU A 200 12.05 7.94 -4.18
CA GLU A 200 13.18 8.26 -5.04
C GLU A 200 13.27 9.76 -5.36
N SER A 201 12.11 10.41 -5.54
CA SER A 201 12.03 11.85 -5.75
C SER A 201 12.50 12.61 -4.52
N LEU A 202 12.02 12.25 -3.33
CA LEU A 202 12.45 12.84 -2.06
C LEU A 202 13.94 12.60 -1.80
N ALA A 203 14.42 11.37 -2.03
CA ALA A 203 15.84 11.02 -1.85
C ALA A 203 16.74 11.82 -2.80
N ARG A 204 16.33 12.06 -4.05
CA ARG A 204 17.06 12.89 -5.00
C ARG A 204 17.11 14.35 -4.56
N MET A 205 15.99 14.90 -4.10
CA MET A 205 15.94 16.27 -3.58
C MET A 205 16.83 16.43 -2.35
N PHE A 206 16.81 15.46 -1.44
CA PHE A 206 17.70 15.41 -0.28
C PHE A 206 19.16 15.26 -0.68
N GLY A 207 19.49 14.32 -1.56
CA GLY A 207 20.85 14.12 -2.04
C GLY A 207 21.42 15.38 -2.68
N LYS A 208 20.63 16.11 -3.48
CA LYS A 208 21.03 17.40 -4.07
C LYS A 208 21.18 18.50 -3.01
N ALA A 209 20.28 18.58 -2.03
CA ALA A 209 20.34 19.57 -0.95
C ALA A 209 21.51 19.34 0.01
N VAL A 210 21.90 18.08 0.23
CA VAL A 210 22.95 17.66 1.18
C VAL A 210 24.35 17.74 0.55
N PHE A 211 24.52 17.24 -0.68
CA PHE A 211 25.85 17.02 -1.26
C PHE A 211 26.25 18.05 -2.33
N GLY A 212 25.32 18.94 -2.70
CA GLY A 212 25.48 19.81 -3.86
C GLY A 212 25.51 19.00 -5.17
N THR A 213 25.04 19.60 -6.26
CA THR A 213 25.35 19.07 -7.58
C THR A 213 26.85 19.21 -7.79
N ARG A 214 27.59 18.10 -7.67
CA ARG A 214 28.91 17.99 -8.30
C ARG A 214 28.75 17.76 -9.78
#